data_AF-A0A396SDK6-F1
#
_entry.id   AF-A0A396SDK6-F1
#
_cell.length_a   1.000
_cell.length_b   1.000
_cell.length_c   1.000
_cell.angle_alpha   90.00
_cell.angle_beta   90.00
_cell.angle_gamma   90.00
#
_symmetry.space_group_name_H-M   'P 1'
#
loop_
_entity.id
_entity.type
_entity.pdbx_description
1 polymer ?
#
loop_
_entity_poly.entity_id
_entity_poly.type
_entity_poly.pdbx_seq_one_letter_code
_entity_poly.pdbx_strand_id
1 'polypeptide(L)'
;MPSSKNINKAFEKVELKGLALDAYLTNQLPGVRKVAEEEFTYGYKKVRADGSFTNKFATLMILRGFPALVLHIGKRTDKEGLRMQEDVDRILNRAYERNANQMEEKAHEVFIRLDWVNNLNDLKPFIDKVYEKRD
;
A
#
# COMPACT_ATOMS: atom_id res chain seq x y z
N MET A 1 13.16 -5.10 18.28
CA MET A 1 12.57 -4.84 16.95
C MET A 1 12.50 -6.15 16.16
N PRO A 2 11.44 -6.41 15.38
CA PRO A 2 11.40 -7.59 14.52
C PRO A 2 12.46 -7.49 13.42
N SER A 3 13.21 -8.56 13.15
CA SER A 3 14.17 -8.59 12.03
C SER A 3 13.43 -8.69 10.68
N SER A 4 14.08 -8.27 9.59
CA SER A 4 13.56 -8.44 8.22
C SER A 4 13.21 -9.90 7.90
N LYS A 5 13.97 -10.85 8.48
CA LYS A 5 13.71 -12.29 8.40
C LYS A 5 12.39 -12.68 9.06
N ASN A 6 12.03 -12.06 10.18
CA ASN A 6 10.77 -12.31 10.87
C ASN A 6 9.57 -11.72 10.11
N ILE A 7 9.75 -10.56 9.46
CA ILE A 7 8.72 -9.93 8.62
C ILE A 7 8.41 -10.81 7.40
N ASN A 8 9.42 -11.29 6.68
CA ASN A 8 9.23 -12.15 5.51
C ASN A 8 8.54 -13.48 5.89
N LYS A 9 8.96 -14.09 7.01
CA LYS A 9 8.34 -15.33 7.50
C LYS A 9 6.86 -15.14 7.89
N ALA A 10 6.52 -14.00 8.46
CA ALA A 10 5.12 -13.67 8.75
C ALA A 10 4.32 -13.45 7.46
N PHE A 11 4.92 -12.90 6.40
CA PHE A 11 4.26 -12.66 5.11
C PHE A 11 3.83 -13.95 4.38
N GLU A 12 4.35 -15.12 4.75
CA GLU A 12 3.93 -16.41 4.17
C GLU A 12 2.51 -16.83 4.55
N LYS A 13 1.97 -16.33 5.68
CA LYS A 13 0.60 -16.61 6.13
C LYS A 13 -0.31 -15.44 5.79
N VAL A 14 -1.40 -15.69 5.06
CA VAL A 14 -2.35 -14.64 4.61
C VAL A 14 -2.83 -13.76 5.76
N GLU A 15 -3.15 -14.37 6.91
CA GLU A 15 -3.57 -13.68 8.14
C GLU A 15 -2.52 -12.72 8.71
N LEU A 16 -1.23 -12.97 8.45
CA LEU A 16 -0.11 -12.20 8.97
C LEU A 16 0.50 -11.27 7.92
N LYS A 17 0.09 -11.33 6.64
CA LYS A 17 0.57 -10.41 5.59
C LYS A 17 0.29 -8.94 5.92
N GLY A 18 -0.92 -8.66 6.41
CA GLY A 18 -1.27 -7.30 6.84
C GLY A 18 -0.39 -6.80 7.99
N LEU A 19 -0.09 -7.67 8.96
CA LEU A 19 0.78 -7.35 10.10
C LEU A 19 2.24 -7.18 9.68
N ALA A 20 2.76 -8.04 8.79
CA ALA A 20 4.10 -7.94 8.24
C ALA A 20 4.28 -6.65 7.43
N LEU A 21 3.26 -6.26 6.66
CA LEU A 21 3.24 -5.00 5.94
C LEU A 21 3.18 -3.80 6.88
N ASP A 22 2.31 -3.81 7.89
CA ASP A 22 2.27 -2.77 8.94
C ASP A 22 3.63 -2.64 9.64
N ALA A 23 4.27 -3.76 9.98
CA ALA A 23 5.61 -3.77 10.56
C ALA A 23 6.67 -3.20 9.62
N TYR A 24 6.61 -3.46 8.30
CA TYR A 24 7.51 -2.84 7.34
C TYR A 24 7.28 -1.33 7.28
N LEU A 25 6.03 -0.90 7.11
CA LEU A 25 5.66 0.51 6.95
C LEU A 25 5.95 1.36 8.20
N THR A 26 5.98 0.76 9.39
CA THR A 26 6.22 1.47 10.65
C THR A 26 7.66 1.38 11.15
N ASN A 27 8.40 0.30 10.83
CA ASN A 27 9.79 0.13 11.29
C ASN A 27 10.84 0.53 10.25
N GLN A 28 10.55 0.39 8.95
CA GLN A 28 11.51 0.68 7.88
C GLN A 28 11.30 2.07 7.27
N LEU A 29 10.07 2.58 7.31
CA LEU A 29 9.70 3.89 6.80
C LEU A 29 9.21 4.78 7.98
N PRO A 30 9.72 6.01 8.13
CA PRO A 30 9.17 6.94 9.12
C PRO A 30 7.73 7.36 8.77
N GLY A 31 6.76 7.16 9.67
CA GLY A 31 5.35 7.51 9.46
C GLY A 31 4.44 7.35 10.67
N VAL A 32 3.20 7.86 10.57
CA VAL A 32 2.16 7.75 11.61
C VAL A 32 0.99 6.88 11.15
N ARG A 33 0.56 5.94 12.01
CA ARG A 33 -0.59 5.04 11.85
C ARG A 33 -1.86 5.68 12.42
N LYS A 34 -2.94 5.73 11.63
CA LYS A 34 -4.29 6.12 12.11
C LYS A 34 -5.29 4.99 11.87
N VAL A 35 -6.06 4.63 12.91
CA VAL A 35 -7.13 3.63 12.87
C VAL A 35 -8.46 4.35 12.64
N ALA A 36 -9.30 3.87 11.72
CA ALA A 36 -10.69 4.31 11.61
C ALA A 36 -11.56 3.56 12.64
N GLU A 37 -12.56 4.22 13.22
CA GLU A 37 -13.39 3.67 14.32
C GLU A 37 -14.29 2.48 13.89
N GLU A 38 -14.54 2.30 12.60
CA GLU A 38 -15.22 1.12 12.05
C GLU A 38 -14.47 0.60 10.81
N GLU A 39 -14.29 -0.73 10.76
CA GLU A 39 -13.53 -1.52 9.76
C GLU A 39 -11.99 -1.40 9.82
N PHE A 40 -11.32 -2.55 9.63
CA PHE A 40 -9.85 -2.67 9.57
C PHE A 40 -9.29 -1.78 8.45
N THR A 41 -8.95 -0.53 8.77
CA THR A 41 -8.39 0.46 7.85
C THR A 41 -7.29 1.25 8.55
N TYR A 42 -6.07 1.17 8.00
CA TYR A 42 -4.91 1.93 8.45
C TYR A 42 -4.39 2.82 7.34
N GLY A 43 -4.38 4.13 7.58
CA GLY A 43 -3.75 5.09 6.66
C GLY A 43 -2.34 5.44 7.11
N TYR A 44 -1.40 5.50 6.17
CA TYR A 44 0.01 5.84 6.40
C TYR A 44 0.35 7.16 5.70
N LYS A 45 1.01 8.04 6.45
CA LYS A 45 1.49 9.36 6.00
C LYS A 45 2.97 9.51 6.29
N LYS A 46 3.69 10.22 5.42
CA LYS A 46 5.08 10.59 5.62
C LYS A 46 5.15 11.79 6.56
N VAL A 47 6.16 11.80 7.42
CA VAL A 47 6.49 12.95 8.27
C VAL A 47 7.47 13.83 7.49
N ARG A 48 7.15 15.11 7.34
CA ARG A 48 8.03 16.10 6.71
C ARG A 48 9.12 16.54 7.68
N ALA A 49 10.15 17.20 7.16
CA ALA A 49 11.25 17.72 7.96
C ALA A 49 10.80 18.74 9.03
N ASP A 50 9.69 19.45 8.78
CA ASP A 50 9.09 20.40 9.72
C ASP A 50 8.17 19.74 10.77
N GLY A 51 8.07 18.41 10.79
CA GLY A 51 7.20 17.65 11.69
C GLY A 51 5.74 17.57 11.24
N SER A 52 5.36 18.22 10.13
CA SER A 52 4.01 18.11 9.56
C SER A 52 3.83 16.81 8.77
N PHE A 53 2.59 16.48 8.37
CA PHE A 53 2.28 15.25 7.64
C PHE A 53 1.89 15.49 6.20
N THR A 54 2.36 14.61 5.32
CA THR A 54 1.92 14.53 3.92
C THR A 54 0.46 14.07 3.80
N ASN A 55 -0.06 14.08 2.58
CA ASN A 55 -1.23 13.26 2.26
C ASN A 55 -0.88 11.77 2.40
N LYS A 56 -1.89 10.89 2.55
CA LYS A 56 -1.65 9.44 2.67
C LYS A 56 -0.87 8.95 1.44
N PHE A 57 0.15 8.13 1.65
CA PHE A 57 0.87 7.44 0.58
C PHE A 57 0.44 5.97 0.46
N ALA A 58 -0.08 5.39 1.55
CA ALA A 58 -0.61 4.04 1.58
C ALA A 58 -1.84 3.94 2.50
N THR A 59 -2.72 3.00 2.19
CA THR A 59 -3.82 2.57 3.05
C THR A 59 -3.86 1.05 3.06
N LEU A 60 -3.83 0.43 4.24
CA LEU A 60 -4.11 -1.00 4.41
C LEU A 60 -5.57 -1.14 4.85
N MET A 61 -6.39 -1.87 4.10
CA MET A 61 -7.82 -2.01 4.39
C MET A 61 -8.40 -3.35 3.96
N ILE A 62 -9.66 -3.61 4.31
CA ILE A 62 -10.46 -4.65 3.66
C ILE A 62 -11.20 -4.04 2.46
N LEU A 63 -11.00 -4.61 1.27
CA LEU A 63 -11.68 -4.21 0.05
C LEU A 63 -12.42 -5.41 -0.53
N ARG A 64 -13.75 -5.32 -0.63
CA ARG A 64 -14.63 -6.40 -1.12
C ARG A 64 -14.38 -7.75 -0.43
N GLY A 65 -14.15 -7.72 0.88
CA GLY A 65 -13.89 -8.92 1.69
C GLY A 65 -12.45 -9.42 1.71
N PHE A 66 -11.52 -8.75 0.99
CA PHE A 66 -10.11 -9.15 0.94
C PHE A 66 -9.19 -8.10 1.56
N PRO A 67 -8.14 -8.49 2.31
CA PRO A 67 -7.09 -7.57 2.72
C PRO A 67 -6.37 -6.98 1.50
N ALA A 68 -6.30 -5.66 1.44
CA ALA A 68 -5.71 -4.92 0.34
C ALA A 68 -4.80 -3.78 0.83
N LEU A 69 -3.70 -3.59 0.12
CA LEU A 69 -2.88 -2.40 0.18
C LEU A 69 -3.26 -1.48 -0.97
N VAL A 70 -3.61 -0.24 -0.65
CA VAL A 70 -3.88 0.82 -1.62
C VAL A 70 -2.74 1.83 -1.57
N LEU A 71 -1.98 1.96 -2.66
CA LEU A 71 -0.93 2.97 -2.78
C LEU A 71 -1.47 4.24 -3.45
N HIS A 72 -0.98 5.39 -3.01
CA HIS A 72 -1.43 6.71 -3.48
C HIS A 72 -0.27 7.42 -4.16
N ILE A 73 -0.36 7.64 -5.47
CA ILE A 73 0.70 8.28 -6.27
C ILE A 73 0.18 9.43 -7.12
N GLY A 74 0.86 10.57 -7.02
CA GLY A 74 0.54 11.77 -7.81
C GLY A 74 -0.84 12.36 -7.48
N LYS A 75 -1.39 13.11 -8.43
CA LYS A 75 -2.76 13.63 -8.40
C LYS A 75 -3.68 12.78 -9.28
N ARG A 76 -4.99 12.86 -9.01
CA ARG A 76 -6.03 12.18 -9.79
C ARG A 76 -5.92 12.44 -11.31
N THR A 77 -5.58 13.66 -11.70
CA THR A 77 -5.44 14.10 -13.10
C THR A 77 -4.30 13.42 -13.84
N ASP A 78 -3.26 13.00 -13.12
CA ASP A 78 -2.01 12.52 -13.72
C ASP A 78 -2.13 11.04 -14.12
N LYS A 79 -3.11 10.34 -13.52
CA LYS A 79 -3.42 8.92 -13.76
C LYS A 79 -2.21 7.99 -13.56
N GLU A 80 -1.22 8.41 -12.77
CA GLU A 80 -0.01 7.62 -12.47
C GLU A 80 -0.36 6.28 -11.80
N GLY A 81 -1.43 6.24 -11.00
CA GLY A 81 -1.91 5.03 -10.35
C GLY A 81 -2.35 3.96 -11.35
N LEU A 82 -2.94 4.34 -12.48
CA LEU A 82 -3.32 3.38 -13.53
C LEU A 82 -2.08 2.72 -14.15
N ARG A 83 -1.05 3.51 -14.48
CA ARG A 83 0.21 2.99 -15.06
C ARG A 83 0.95 2.09 -14.06
N MET A 84 1.01 2.51 -12.80
CA MET A 84 1.63 1.69 -11.75
C MET A 84 0.82 0.40 -11.47
N GLN A 85 -0.50 0.43 -11.62
CA GLN A 85 -1.33 -0.77 -11.52
C GLN A 85 -0.90 -1.82 -12.55
N GLU A 86 -0.67 -1.43 -13.80
CA GLU A 86 -0.22 -2.36 -14.85
C GLU A 86 1.13 -3.02 -14.51
N ASP A 87 2.06 -2.25 -13.92
CA ASP A 87 3.36 -2.78 -13.50
C ASP A 87 3.22 -3.75 -12.30
N VAL A 88 2.39 -3.42 -11.33
CA VAL A 88 2.06 -4.28 -10.18
C VAL A 88 1.40 -5.57 -10.67
N ASP A 89 0.40 -5.47 -11.53
CA ASP A 89 -0.35 -6.60 -12.06
C ASP A 89 0.56 -7.56 -12.83
N ARG A 90 1.55 -7.01 -13.55
CA ARG A 90 2.59 -7.79 -14.23
C ARG A 90 3.48 -8.55 -13.23
N ILE A 91 3.94 -7.89 -12.17
CA ILE A 91 4.80 -8.53 -11.15
C ILE A 91 4.04 -9.62 -10.39
N LEU A 92 2.77 -9.38 -10.06
CA LEU A 92 1.94 -10.35 -9.35
C LEU A 92 1.33 -11.42 -10.27
N ASN A 93 1.52 -11.30 -11.59
CA ASN A 93 0.91 -12.15 -12.61
C ASN A 93 -0.61 -12.28 -12.44
N ARG A 94 -1.28 -11.18 -12.08
CA ARG A 94 -2.72 -11.08 -11.80
C ARG A 94 -3.19 -9.67 -12.16
N ALA A 95 -4.28 -9.57 -12.91
CA ALA A 95 -4.88 -8.28 -13.23
C ALA A 95 -5.90 -7.86 -12.17
N TYR A 96 -5.78 -6.63 -11.65
CA TYR A 96 -6.81 -6.05 -10.78
C TYR A 96 -7.88 -5.36 -11.62
N GLU A 97 -9.10 -5.91 -11.61
CA GLU A 97 -10.24 -5.31 -12.34
C GLU A 97 -10.80 -4.08 -11.61
N ARG A 98 -10.54 -2.91 -12.20
CA ARG A 98 -11.05 -1.63 -11.73
C ARG A 98 -12.43 -1.37 -12.33
N ASN A 99 -13.36 -0.88 -11.51
CA ASN A 99 -14.65 -0.39 -12.01
C ASN A 99 -14.54 1.06 -12.53
N ALA A 100 -15.59 1.57 -13.19
CA ALA A 100 -15.59 2.92 -13.78
C ALA A 100 -15.20 4.01 -12.78
N ASN A 101 -15.78 3.98 -11.56
CA ASN A 101 -15.42 4.91 -10.49
C ASN A 101 -13.92 4.82 -10.11
N GLN A 102 -13.35 3.62 -10.06
CA GLN A 102 -11.92 3.43 -9.79
C GLN A 102 -11.04 3.92 -10.94
N MET A 103 -11.53 3.87 -12.19
CA MET A 103 -10.82 4.36 -13.36
C MET A 103 -10.79 5.90 -13.42
N GLU A 104 -11.84 6.56 -12.94
CA GLU A 104 -12.00 8.01 -13.02
C GLU A 104 -11.60 8.71 -11.71
N GLU A 105 -12.29 8.41 -10.62
CA GLU A 105 -12.15 9.11 -9.34
C GLU A 105 -10.89 8.68 -8.57
N LYS A 106 -10.46 7.43 -8.78
CA LYS A 106 -9.34 6.83 -8.05
C LYS A 106 -8.14 6.56 -8.94
N ALA A 107 -8.00 7.26 -10.06
CA ALA A 107 -6.91 7.03 -11.04
C ALA A 107 -5.48 7.22 -10.49
N HIS A 108 -5.34 7.82 -9.30
CA HIS A 108 -4.09 7.99 -8.56
C HIS A 108 -3.83 6.89 -7.52
N GLU A 109 -4.80 5.98 -7.33
CA GLU A 109 -4.69 4.85 -6.42
C GLU A 109 -4.26 3.58 -7.18
N VAL A 110 -3.47 2.74 -6.52
CA VAL A 110 -3.07 1.39 -6.97
C VAL A 110 -3.61 0.39 -5.97
N PHE A 111 -4.38 -0.60 -6.43
CA PHE A 111 -5.02 -1.60 -5.59
C PHE A 111 -4.24 -2.92 -5.64
N ILE A 112 -3.74 -3.35 -4.48
CA ILE A 112 -2.96 -4.57 -4.34
C ILE A 112 -3.68 -5.49 -3.37
N ARG A 113 -4.19 -6.61 -3.87
CA ARG A 113 -4.75 -7.68 -3.03
C ARG A 113 -3.64 -8.47 -2.37
N LEU A 114 -3.60 -8.49 -1.04
CA LEU A 114 -2.49 -9.10 -0.30
C LEU A 114 -2.46 -10.62 -0.41
N ASP A 115 -3.59 -11.26 -0.72
CA ASP A 115 -3.64 -12.69 -1.00
C ASP A 115 -2.85 -13.07 -2.27
N TRP A 116 -2.68 -12.14 -3.22
CA TRP A 116 -1.89 -12.37 -4.46
C TRP A 116 -0.38 -12.22 -4.27
N VAL A 117 0.04 -11.57 -3.18
CA VAL A 117 1.45 -11.23 -2.96
C VAL A 117 2.13 -12.36 -2.22
N ASN A 118 3.10 -13.02 -2.84
CA ASN A 118 3.82 -14.13 -2.20
C ASN A 118 5.03 -13.65 -1.41
N ASN A 119 5.66 -12.55 -1.83
CA ASN A 119 6.83 -11.99 -1.16
C ASN A 119 6.67 -10.47 -0.99
N LEU A 120 6.97 -9.96 0.21
CA LEU A 120 6.96 -8.51 0.46
C LEU A 120 7.91 -7.75 -0.47
N ASN A 121 9.02 -8.38 -0.88
CA ASN A 121 9.97 -7.78 -1.83
C ASN A 121 9.35 -7.43 -3.18
N ASP A 122 8.26 -8.08 -3.58
CA ASP A 122 7.53 -7.78 -4.81
C ASP A 122 6.84 -6.40 -4.74
N LEU A 123 6.52 -5.93 -3.52
CA LEU A 123 5.82 -4.66 -3.29
C LEU A 123 6.74 -3.50 -2.94
N LYS A 124 7.91 -3.78 -2.33
CA LYS A 124 8.82 -2.74 -1.84
C LYS A 124 9.13 -1.64 -2.87
N PRO A 125 9.50 -1.96 -4.12
CA PRO A 125 9.83 -0.92 -5.10
C PRO A 125 8.68 0.06 -5.34
N PHE A 126 7.42 -0.42 -5.27
CA PHE A 126 6.25 0.44 -5.45
C PHE A 126 5.96 1.26 -4.21
N ILE A 127 6.05 0.66 -3.02
CA ILE A 127 5.86 1.35 -1.73
C ILE A 127 6.88 2.47 -1.59
N ASP A 128 8.16 2.18 -1.81
CA ASP A 128 9.25 3.13 -1.68
C ASP A 128 9.07 4.27 -2.70
N LYS A 129 8.71 3.95 -3.94
CA LYS A 129 8.43 4.95 -4.98
C LYS A 129 7.28 5.89 -4.61
N VAL A 130 6.16 5.38 -4.06
CA VAL A 130 5.05 6.25 -3.65
C VAL A 130 5.37 7.06 -2.41
N TYR A 131 6.18 6.52 -1.49
CA TYR A 131 6.65 7.22 -0.30
C TYR A 131 7.55 8.42 -0.66
N GLU A 132 8.50 8.21 -1.58
CA GLU A 132 9.42 9.25 -2.01
C GLU A 132 8.71 10.38 -2.76
N LYS A 133 7.77 10.03 -3.65
CA LYS A 133 6.98 11.01 -4.40
C LYS A 133 5.93 11.74 -3.57
N ARG A 134 5.75 11.40 -2.30
CA ARG A 134 4.70 12.01 -1.47
C ARG A 134 5.20 13.27 -0.80
N ASP A 135 4.63 14.38 -1.24
CA ASP A 135 4.76 15.70 -0.62
C ASP A 135 3.66 16.01 0.37
#